data_AF-A0AAV0GSL2-F1
#
_entry.id   AF-A0AAV0GSL2-F1
#
_cell.length_a   1.000
_cell.length_b   1.000
_cell.length_c   1.000
_cell.angle_alpha   90.00
_cell.angle_beta   90.00
_cell.angle_gamma   90.00
#
_symmetry.space_group_name_H-M   'P 1'
#
loop_
_entity.id
_entity.type
_entity.pdbx_description
1 polymer ?
#
loop_
_entity_poly.entity_id
_entity_poly.type
_entity_poly.pdbx_seq_one_letter_code
_entity_poly.pdbx_strand_id
1 'polypeptide(L)'
;MADRYRSASLEDLPSHLILEILTTGRLSAGDLVHLELTSSIFGGGHGLYPQKFRSLVDFAAFQLCFSSSIYKGMGWNSQKQLFDRCGGNWKRLLRFLQAVEESSGMVETSAGNMQITTGMYHTLLISNSSIYSCGSSLTGALGHGPETTQCVAFTRISLPPLAHVVQVSASHNHAAFVLNTGEVFTCGGNSSFSCGHRDTSRPIFRPRLVDAMKGVPCKQVATGLNSTVFLSRQGKVYTCGANTYGQLGHGDTIDRPTPSIVQLLETTGSVVQVAAGPGYVLSVTDNGVVYSFGSGSNFCLGHGEQHNESLPRAIQTFQRKGIHVVRVSAGDEHAVALDSNGFVSLCIQDLTQPCMLKIFLASDWNFLFSCGLGIHMG
;
A
#
# COMPACT_ATOMS: atom_id res chain seq x y z
N MET A 1 -57.94 16.51 14.61
CA MET A 1 -56.96 16.07 13.61
C MET A 1 -55.60 16.08 14.26
N ALA A 2 -55.16 14.93 14.76
CA ALA A 2 -53.79 14.74 15.21
C ALA A 2 -53.19 13.71 14.25
N ASP A 3 -52.40 14.18 13.28
CA ASP A 3 -51.56 13.32 12.47
C ASP A 3 -50.60 12.61 13.41
N ARG A 4 -50.94 11.36 13.76
CA ARG A 4 -49.98 10.42 14.31
C ARG A 4 -48.97 10.17 13.20
N TYR A 5 -47.84 10.86 13.25
CA TYR A 5 -46.63 10.45 12.57
C TYR A 5 -46.38 8.99 12.92
N ARG A 6 -46.75 8.06 12.02
CA ARG A 6 -46.26 6.68 12.08
C ARG A 6 -44.74 6.80 11.97
N SER A 7 -44.02 6.38 13.00
CA SER A 7 -42.59 6.12 12.85
C SER A 7 -42.46 5.05 11.77
N ALA A 8 -41.99 5.43 10.58
CA ALA A 8 -41.68 4.46 9.54
C ALA A 8 -40.70 3.45 10.14
N SER A 9 -41.11 2.19 10.24
CA SER A 9 -40.21 1.13 10.69
C SER A 9 -39.34 0.74 9.50
N LEU A 10 -38.17 0.13 9.76
CA LEU A 10 -37.33 -0.40 8.69
C LEU A 10 -38.05 -1.49 7.86
N GLU A 11 -39.15 -2.04 8.39
CA GLU A 11 -40.00 -3.03 7.73
C GLU A 11 -40.86 -2.43 6.62
N ASP A 12 -41.12 -1.11 6.67
CA ASP A 12 -41.90 -0.39 5.65
C ASP A 12 -41.04 0.03 4.45
N LEU A 13 -39.71 -0.14 4.52
CA LEU A 13 -38.80 0.22 3.44
C LEU A 13 -38.85 -0.82 2.31
N PRO A 14 -39.02 -0.37 1.05
CA PRO A 14 -38.89 -1.25 -0.11
C PRO A 14 -37.55 -2.01 -0.11
N SER A 15 -37.61 -3.30 -0.41
CA SER A 15 -36.44 -4.20 -0.38
C SER A 15 -35.28 -3.75 -1.27
N HIS A 16 -35.56 -3.05 -2.37
CA HIS A 16 -34.53 -2.49 -3.24
C HIS A 16 -33.72 -1.36 -2.58
N LEU A 17 -34.37 -0.51 -1.75
CA LEU A 17 -33.68 0.53 -0.99
C LEU A 17 -32.84 -0.06 0.14
N ILE A 18 -33.33 -1.12 0.79
CA ILE A 18 -32.56 -1.85 1.80
C ILE A 18 -31.30 -2.46 1.16
N LEU A 19 -31.45 -3.10 0.00
CA LEU A 19 -30.31 -3.66 -0.72
C LEU A 19 -29.33 -2.57 -1.16
N GLU A 20 -29.83 -1.45 -1.69
CA GLU A 20 -28.99 -0.31 -2.09
C GLU A 20 -28.18 0.24 -0.92
N ILE A 21 -28.79 0.38 0.27
CA ILE A 21 -28.10 0.77 1.50
C ILE A 21 -26.96 -0.21 1.83
N LEU A 22 -27.27 -1.52 1.80
CA LEU A 22 -26.30 -2.57 2.10
C LEU A 22 -25.17 -2.64 1.07
N THR A 23 -25.43 -2.28 -0.19
CA THR A 23 -24.45 -2.31 -1.29
C THR A 23 -23.76 -0.98 -1.54
N THR A 24 -24.04 0.07 -0.76
CA THR A 24 -23.32 1.36 -0.83
C THR A 24 -21.82 1.26 -0.52
N GLY A 25 -21.36 0.14 0.05
CA GLY A 25 -19.95 -0.09 0.40
C GLY A 25 -19.48 0.66 1.65
N ARG A 26 -20.39 1.32 2.38
CA ARG A 26 -20.08 2.03 3.64
C ARG A 26 -20.09 1.14 4.88
N LEU A 27 -20.63 -0.07 4.76
CA LEU A 27 -20.73 -1.04 5.84
C LEU A 27 -19.58 -2.03 5.72
N SER A 28 -18.84 -2.22 6.80
CA SER A 28 -17.87 -3.31 6.88
C SER A 28 -18.60 -4.65 6.83
N ALA A 29 -17.91 -5.70 6.40
CA ALA A 29 -18.50 -7.03 6.49
C ALA A 29 -18.74 -7.48 7.95
N GLY A 30 -18.21 -6.77 8.96
CA GLY A 30 -18.64 -6.94 10.35
C GLY A 30 -19.99 -6.31 10.65
N ASP A 31 -20.26 -5.11 10.16
CA ASP A 31 -21.56 -4.45 10.32
C ASP A 31 -22.67 -5.28 9.67
N LEU A 32 -22.37 -5.84 8.49
CA LEU A 32 -23.26 -6.78 7.80
C LEU A 32 -23.63 -8.01 8.66
N VAL A 33 -22.66 -8.62 9.34
CA VAL A 33 -22.91 -9.75 10.25
C VAL A 33 -23.74 -9.31 11.45
N HIS A 34 -23.47 -8.15 12.04
CA HIS A 34 -24.28 -7.63 13.14
C HIS A 34 -25.72 -7.33 12.71
N LEU A 35 -25.93 -6.80 11.50
CA LEU A 35 -27.27 -6.56 10.94
C LEU A 35 -28.04 -7.87 10.76
N GLU A 36 -27.38 -8.91 10.27
CA GLU A 36 -27.99 -10.24 10.13
C GLU A 36 -28.39 -10.86 11.49
N LEU A 37 -27.58 -10.64 12.54
CA LEU A 37 -27.86 -11.15 13.89
C LEU A 37 -28.94 -10.35 14.62
N THR A 38 -29.11 -9.07 14.29
CA THR A 38 -30.02 -8.15 15.01
C THR A 38 -31.43 -8.14 14.46
N SER A 39 -31.65 -8.56 13.20
CA SER A 39 -33.00 -8.57 12.62
C SER A 39 -33.24 -9.75 11.66
N SER A 40 -34.42 -10.35 11.80
CA SER A 40 -34.92 -11.42 10.95
C SER A 40 -35.13 -11.00 9.49
N ILE A 41 -35.26 -9.70 9.20
CA ILE A 41 -35.38 -9.15 7.84
C ILE A 41 -34.11 -9.44 7.04
N PHE A 42 -32.97 -9.34 7.70
CA PHE A 42 -31.65 -9.50 7.10
C PHE A 42 -31.23 -10.97 7.01
N GLY A 43 -31.64 -11.80 7.98
CA GLY A 43 -31.33 -13.23 8.05
C GLY A 43 -32.40 -14.18 7.47
N GLY A 44 -33.62 -13.71 7.21
CA GLY A 44 -34.78 -14.54 6.85
C GLY A 44 -35.05 -14.67 5.36
N GLY A 45 -35.73 -15.77 4.97
CA GLY A 45 -36.11 -16.09 3.60
C GLY A 45 -37.37 -15.36 3.13
N HIS A 46 -37.31 -14.04 2.97
CA HIS A 46 -38.47 -13.23 2.55
C HIS A 46 -38.65 -13.09 1.02
N GLY A 47 -37.99 -13.94 0.21
CA GLY A 47 -38.07 -13.86 -1.26
C GLY A 47 -37.44 -12.59 -1.85
N LEU A 48 -36.67 -11.85 -1.05
CA LEU A 48 -36.03 -10.57 -1.43
C LEU A 48 -34.68 -10.76 -2.15
N TYR A 49 -34.22 -12.00 -2.30
CA TYR A 49 -32.94 -12.36 -2.92
C TYR A 49 -33.04 -13.74 -3.58
N PRO A 50 -32.16 -14.08 -4.55
CA PRO A 50 -32.20 -15.37 -5.23
C PRO A 50 -32.04 -16.55 -4.23
N GLN A 51 -32.79 -17.63 -4.43
CA GLN A 51 -32.83 -18.83 -3.57
C GLN A 51 -31.48 -19.54 -3.36
N LYS A 52 -30.43 -19.14 -4.08
CA LYS A 52 -29.07 -19.66 -3.93
C LYS A 52 -28.31 -19.03 -2.76
N PHE A 53 -28.77 -17.91 -2.23
CA PHE A 53 -28.12 -17.18 -1.14
C PHE A 53 -28.79 -17.45 0.19
N ARG A 54 -28.03 -17.36 1.28
CA ARG A 54 -28.51 -17.74 2.62
C ARG A 54 -29.30 -16.63 3.32
N SER A 55 -29.04 -15.38 2.95
CA SER A 55 -29.62 -14.20 3.57
C SER A 55 -29.51 -12.98 2.65
N LEU A 56 -30.27 -11.91 2.95
CA LEU A 56 -30.19 -10.66 2.18
C LEU A 56 -28.79 -10.04 2.27
N VAL A 57 -28.17 -10.18 3.45
CA VAL A 57 -26.81 -9.71 3.72
C VAL A 57 -25.78 -10.53 2.96
N ASP A 58 -25.97 -11.85 2.84
CA ASP A 58 -25.10 -12.71 2.04
C ASP A 58 -25.15 -12.33 0.54
N PHE A 59 -26.34 -11.97 0.04
CA PHE A 59 -26.50 -11.43 -1.31
C PHE A 59 -25.87 -10.04 -1.49
N ALA A 60 -26.02 -9.14 -0.51
CA ALA A 60 -25.35 -7.84 -0.54
C ALA A 60 -23.82 -7.99 -0.50
N ALA A 61 -23.30 -8.90 0.34
CA ALA A 61 -21.88 -9.20 0.38
C ALA A 61 -21.36 -9.74 -0.96
N PHE A 62 -22.11 -10.61 -1.63
CA PHE A 62 -21.81 -11.05 -2.99
C PHE A 62 -21.71 -9.85 -3.96
N GLN A 63 -22.69 -8.95 -3.98
CA GLN A 63 -22.67 -7.76 -4.86
C GLN A 63 -21.46 -6.87 -4.60
N LEU A 64 -21.10 -6.65 -3.33
CA LEU A 64 -19.92 -5.88 -2.94
C LEU A 64 -18.63 -6.56 -3.38
N CYS A 65 -18.52 -7.89 -3.22
CA CYS A 65 -17.36 -8.65 -3.70
C CYS A 65 -17.20 -8.52 -5.22
N PHE A 66 -18.29 -8.66 -5.99
CA PHE A 66 -18.27 -8.51 -7.45
C PHE A 66 -18.02 -7.07 -7.92
N SER A 67 -18.24 -6.09 -7.05
CA SER A 67 -17.92 -4.68 -7.29
C SER A 67 -16.46 -4.35 -6.96
N SER A 68 -15.77 -5.16 -6.16
CA SER A 68 -14.33 -4.97 -5.87
C SER A 68 -13.50 -5.13 -7.13
N SER A 69 -12.63 -4.15 -7.38
CA SER A 69 -11.68 -4.17 -8.50
C SER A 69 -10.76 -5.39 -8.44
N ILE A 70 -10.35 -5.80 -7.24
CA ILE A 70 -9.48 -6.95 -6.99
C ILE A 70 -10.20 -8.24 -7.41
N TYR A 71 -11.43 -8.45 -6.95
CA TYR A 71 -12.17 -9.67 -7.29
C TYR A 71 -12.54 -9.72 -8.77
N LYS A 72 -12.96 -8.60 -9.36
CA LYS A 72 -13.29 -8.50 -10.79
C LYS A 72 -12.08 -8.72 -11.70
N GLY A 73 -10.88 -8.28 -11.28
CA GLY A 73 -9.64 -8.48 -12.01
C GLY A 73 -9.11 -9.92 -12.01
N MET A 74 -9.57 -10.75 -11.07
CA MET A 74 -9.20 -12.16 -11.01
C MET A 74 -9.87 -13.00 -12.10
N GLY A 75 -9.12 -13.97 -12.63
CA GLY A 75 -9.69 -15.04 -13.45
C GLY A 75 -10.65 -15.93 -12.64
N TRP A 76 -11.61 -16.57 -13.32
CA TRP A 76 -12.66 -17.39 -12.70
C TRP A 76 -12.13 -18.48 -11.75
N ASN A 77 -11.01 -19.12 -12.10
CA ASN A 77 -10.39 -20.14 -11.25
C ASN A 77 -9.89 -19.55 -9.91
N SER A 78 -9.28 -18.36 -9.94
CA SER A 78 -8.80 -17.67 -8.72
C SER A 78 -9.97 -17.17 -7.88
N GLN A 79 -11.01 -16.61 -8.50
CA GLN A 79 -12.24 -16.22 -7.81
C GLN A 79 -12.89 -17.40 -7.06
N LYS A 80 -12.94 -18.58 -7.71
CA LYS A 80 -13.46 -19.80 -7.11
C LYS A 80 -12.58 -20.29 -5.96
N GLN A 81 -11.27 -20.34 -6.15
CA GLN A 81 -10.33 -20.74 -5.09
C GLN A 81 -10.43 -19.83 -3.86
N LEU A 82 -10.53 -18.51 -4.05
CA LEU A 82 -10.70 -17.57 -2.96
C LEU A 82 -12.04 -17.78 -2.23
N PHE A 83 -13.14 -18.00 -2.97
CA PHE A 83 -14.45 -18.30 -2.39
C PHE A 83 -14.45 -19.60 -1.59
N ASP A 84 -13.84 -20.66 -2.11
CA ASP A 84 -13.70 -21.94 -1.43
C ASP A 84 -12.84 -21.79 -0.17
N ARG A 85 -11.77 -20.99 -0.21
CA ARG A 85 -10.93 -20.65 0.97
C ARG A 85 -11.71 -19.93 2.05
N CYS A 86 -12.68 -19.09 1.68
CA CYS A 86 -13.59 -18.44 2.62
C CYS A 86 -14.69 -19.38 3.16
N GLY A 87 -14.64 -20.68 2.84
CA GLY A 87 -15.62 -21.68 3.26
C GLY A 87 -16.96 -21.52 2.54
N GLY A 88 -16.96 -20.97 1.32
CA GLY A 88 -18.16 -20.69 0.55
C GLY A 88 -19.05 -19.62 1.19
N ASN A 89 -18.45 -18.62 1.85
CA ASN A 89 -19.17 -17.55 2.56
C ASN A 89 -18.77 -16.17 2.03
N TRP A 90 -19.73 -15.45 1.46
CA TRP A 90 -19.50 -14.14 0.83
C TRP A 90 -19.11 -13.05 1.82
N LYS A 91 -19.60 -13.11 3.07
CA LYS A 91 -19.23 -12.13 4.12
C LYS A 91 -17.77 -12.30 4.54
N ARG A 92 -17.28 -13.54 4.62
CA ARG A 92 -15.85 -13.83 4.88
C ARG A 92 -14.97 -13.37 3.72
N LEU A 93 -15.41 -13.60 2.49
CA LEU A 93 -14.70 -13.14 1.30
C LEU A 93 -14.66 -11.61 1.22
N LEU A 94 -15.78 -10.94 1.52
CA LEU A 94 -15.83 -9.49 1.59
C LEU A 94 -14.89 -8.93 2.66
N ARG A 95 -14.89 -9.51 3.87
CA ARG A 95 -13.91 -9.13 4.93
C ARG A 95 -12.48 -9.27 4.44
N PHE A 96 -12.17 -10.37 3.74
CA PHE A 96 -10.83 -10.59 3.21
C PHE A 96 -10.46 -9.52 2.17
N LEU A 97 -11.34 -9.23 1.21
CA LEU A 97 -11.09 -8.20 0.19
C LEU A 97 -10.92 -6.81 0.81
N GLN A 98 -11.79 -6.43 1.76
CA GLN A 98 -11.68 -5.17 2.51
C GLN A 98 -10.34 -5.08 3.25
N ALA A 99 -9.93 -6.15 3.94
CA ALA A 99 -8.64 -6.20 4.63
C ALA A 99 -7.45 -6.07 3.66
N VAL A 100 -7.52 -6.66 2.46
CA VAL A 100 -6.48 -6.51 1.43
C VAL A 100 -6.44 -5.06 0.91
N GLU A 101 -7.59 -4.43 0.69
CA GLU A 101 -7.68 -3.03 0.27
C GLU A 101 -7.12 -2.09 1.36
N GLU A 102 -7.37 -2.37 2.64
CA GLU A 102 -6.93 -1.58 3.80
C GLU A 102 -5.49 -1.88 4.25
N SER A 103 -4.89 -3.00 3.81
CA SER A 103 -3.58 -3.52 4.27
C SER A 103 -2.37 -2.58 4.12
N SER A 104 -2.51 -1.47 3.38
CA SER A 104 -1.45 -0.48 3.16
C SER A 104 -1.72 0.87 3.82
N GLY A 105 -2.81 1.00 4.59
CA GLY A 105 -3.34 2.26 5.07
C GLY A 105 -3.06 2.56 6.55
N MET A 106 -3.43 3.78 6.96
CA MET A 106 -3.58 4.14 8.36
C MET A 106 -4.47 3.12 9.08
N VAL A 107 -4.02 2.66 10.25
CA VAL A 107 -4.82 1.80 11.13
C VAL A 107 -5.73 2.70 11.96
N GLU A 108 -7.04 2.47 11.88
CA GLU A 108 -7.99 3.10 12.78
C GLU A 108 -7.93 2.41 14.15
N THR A 109 -7.61 3.18 15.19
CA THR A 109 -7.59 2.69 16.57
C THR A 109 -8.57 3.48 17.42
N SER A 110 -8.85 2.99 18.64
CA SER A 110 -9.64 3.76 19.62
C SER A 110 -9.03 5.13 19.96
N ALA A 111 -7.73 5.33 19.69
CA ALA A 111 -7.01 6.59 19.87
C ALA A 111 -6.90 7.44 18.58
N GLY A 112 -7.52 6.99 17.49
CA GLY A 112 -7.50 7.64 16.17
C GLY A 112 -6.62 6.91 15.16
N ASN A 113 -6.39 7.57 14.01
CA ASN A 113 -5.72 6.96 12.87
C ASN A 113 -4.20 7.03 13.05
N MET A 114 -3.55 5.86 12.96
CA MET A 114 -2.12 5.72 13.18
C MET A 114 -1.41 4.95 12.07
N GLN A 115 -0.20 5.38 11.73
CA GLN A 115 0.69 4.65 10.83
C GLN A 115 2.12 4.76 11.36
N ILE A 116 2.85 3.66 11.38
CA ILE A 116 4.25 3.62 11.80
C ILE A 116 5.11 3.19 10.62
N THR A 117 6.28 3.78 10.48
CA THR A 117 7.29 3.38 9.49
C THR A 117 8.67 3.57 10.09
N THR A 118 9.55 2.60 9.86
CA THR A 118 10.92 2.63 10.34
C THR A 118 11.88 2.87 9.18
N GLY A 119 12.83 3.76 9.38
CA GLY A 119 14.08 3.80 8.64
C GLY A 119 15.15 2.99 9.36
N MET A 120 16.41 3.13 8.96
CA MET A 120 17.50 2.37 9.58
C MET A 120 17.75 2.74 11.05
N TYR A 121 17.71 4.04 11.35
CA TYR A 121 18.04 4.58 12.68
C TYR A 121 16.95 5.50 13.25
N HIS A 122 15.82 5.61 12.57
CA HIS A 122 14.73 6.50 12.98
C HIS A 122 13.37 5.87 12.69
N THR A 123 12.35 6.32 13.41
CA THR A 123 10.98 5.87 13.26
C THR A 123 10.08 7.07 13.07
N LEU A 124 9.18 6.97 12.10
CA LEU A 124 8.12 7.94 11.82
C LEU A 124 6.78 7.37 12.29
N LEU A 125 5.99 8.22 12.92
CA LEU A 125 4.63 7.92 13.36
C LEU A 125 3.70 8.99 12.82
N ILE A 126 2.64 8.59 12.13
CA ILE A 126 1.49 9.45 11.90
C ILE A 126 0.49 9.17 13.01
N SER A 127 -0.03 10.23 13.64
CA SER A 127 -1.16 10.17 14.57
C SER A 127 -2.09 11.33 14.26
N ASN A 128 -3.33 11.03 13.90
CA ASN A 128 -4.37 12.02 13.58
C ASN A 128 -3.89 13.08 12.55
N SER A 129 -3.31 12.62 11.44
CA SER A 129 -2.71 13.44 10.37
C SER A 129 -1.48 14.27 10.74
N SER A 130 -1.05 14.27 12.01
CA SER A 130 0.21 14.87 12.44
C SER A 130 1.32 13.83 12.43
N ILE A 131 2.55 14.27 12.16
CA ILE A 131 3.69 13.37 12.07
C ILE A 131 4.70 13.62 13.20
N TYR A 132 5.27 12.53 13.69
CA TYR A 132 6.24 12.49 14.76
C TYR A 132 7.45 11.68 14.32
N SER A 133 8.64 12.05 14.79
CA SER A 133 9.85 11.28 14.58
C SER A 133 10.56 10.96 15.90
N CYS A 134 11.25 9.83 15.96
CA CYS A 134 12.19 9.47 17.02
C CYS A 134 13.38 8.70 16.43
N GLY A 135 14.44 8.53 17.21
CA GLY A 135 15.69 7.88 16.80
C GLY A 135 16.81 8.88 16.52
N SER A 136 17.68 8.56 15.56
CA SER A 136 18.87 9.37 15.25
C SER A 136 19.03 9.59 13.75
N SER A 137 19.53 10.76 13.38
CA SER A 137 19.89 11.08 12.00
C SER A 137 20.92 12.21 11.96
N LEU A 138 22.01 12.01 11.22
CA LEU A 138 23.00 13.06 10.94
C LEU A 138 22.67 13.85 9.67
N THR A 139 21.73 13.37 8.88
CA THR A 139 21.35 13.93 7.57
C THR A 139 20.04 14.72 7.62
N GLY A 140 19.41 14.83 8.79
CA GLY A 140 18.15 15.57 8.94
C GLY A 140 16.89 14.78 8.59
N ALA A 141 16.96 13.45 8.54
CA ALA A 141 15.79 12.59 8.28
C ALA A 141 14.68 12.73 9.36
N LEU A 142 15.03 13.24 10.55
CA LEU A 142 14.08 13.55 11.63
C LEU A 142 13.22 14.80 11.37
N GLY A 143 13.64 15.71 10.49
CA GLY A 143 12.85 16.89 10.10
C GLY A 143 12.74 18.03 11.14
N HIS A 144 13.51 18.02 12.23
CA HIS A 144 13.43 19.01 13.32
C HIS A 144 14.38 20.22 13.19
N GLY A 145 15.25 20.23 12.18
CA GLY A 145 16.33 21.22 12.02
C GLY A 145 17.73 20.64 12.21
N PRO A 146 18.79 21.41 11.88
CA PRO A 146 20.18 20.92 11.88
C PRO A 146 20.74 20.64 13.28
N GLU A 147 20.18 21.30 14.30
CA GLU A 147 20.58 21.14 15.71
C GLU A 147 20.14 19.78 16.28
N THR A 148 19.19 19.10 15.64
CA THR A 148 18.57 17.88 16.15
C THR A 148 19.12 16.65 15.43
N THR A 149 20.11 16.01 16.05
CA THR A 149 20.69 14.74 15.55
C THR A 149 20.04 13.51 16.18
N GLN A 150 19.33 13.67 17.29
CA GLN A 150 18.66 12.60 18.01
C GLN A 150 17.37 13.08 18.67
N CYS A 151 16.34 12.24 18.63
CA CYS A 151 15.07 12.41 19.32
C CYS A 151 14.80 11.14 20.14
N VAL A 152 14.93 11.24 21.47
CA VAL A 152 14.71 10.10 22.39
C VAL A 152 13.23 9.74 22.57
N ALA A 153 12.34 10.65 22.19
CA ALA A 153 10.90 10.46 22.23
C ALA A 153 10.27 10.98 20.92
N PHE A 154 9.06 10.49 20.61
CA PHE A 154 8.29 10.94 19.47
C PHE A 154 8.04 12.45 19.55
N THR A 155 8.75 13.19 18.69
CA THR A 155 8.70 14.65 18.63
C THR A 155 7.96 15.05 17.36
N ARG A 156 7.02 15.99 17.48
CA ARG A 156 6.19 16.42 16.35
C ARG A 156 7.01 17.20 15.33
N ILE A 157 6.97 16.79 14.06
CA ILE A 157 7.67 17.51 12.99
C ILE A 157 6.84 18.75 12.60
N SER A 158 7.52 19.88 12.41
CA SER A 158 6.88 21.12 11.99
C SER A 158 6.63 21.11 10.48
N LEU A 159 5.35 21.04 10.09
CA LEU A 159 4.87 21.20 8.72
C LEU A 159 4.03 22.49 8.61
N PRO A 160 3.77 22.99 7.38
CA PRO A 160 2.89 24.13 7.17
C PRO A 160 1.52 23.93 7.84
N PRO A 161 0.85 25.02 8.30
CA PRO A 161 -0.51 24.94 8.84
C PRO A 161 -1.44 24.25 7.82
N LEU A 162 -2.35 23.39 8.30
CA LEU A 162 -3.27 22.56 7.50
C LEU A 162 -2.62 21.42 6.70
N ALA A 163 -1.35 21.10 6.94
CA ALA A 163 -0.74 19.89 6.38
C ALA A 163 -1.31 18.63 7.04
N HIS A 164 -2.15 17.90 6.31
CA HIS A 164 -2.68 16.60 6.73
C HIS A 164 -1.89 15.48 6.06
N VAL A 165 -0.98 14.83 6.80
CA VAL A 165 -0.15 13.73 6.28
C VAL A 165 -0.98 12.45 6.20
N VAL A 166 -0.96 11.79 5.04
CA VAL A 166 -1.72 10.54 4.79
C VAL A 166 -0.82 9.33 4.52
N GLN A 167 0.43 9.55 4.13
CA GLN A 167 1.39 8.45 3.95
C GLN A 167 2.81 8.93 4.18
N VAL A 168 3.65 8.06 4.73
CA VAL A 168 5.06 8.31 5.03
C VAL A 168 5.93 7.18 4.54
N SER A 169 7.17 7.50 4.17
CA SER A 169 8.21 6.53 3.87
C SER A 169 9.52 7.02 4.47
N ALA A 170 10.29 6.09 5.05
CA ALA A 170 11.59 6.35 5.63
C ALA A 170 12.59 5.34 5.08
N SER A 171 13.82 5.79 4.84
CA SER A 171 14.95 4.91 4.54
C SER A 171 16.10 5.18 5.50
N HIS A 172 17.33 4.92 5.08
CA HIS A 172 18.51 5.18 5.91
C HIS A 172 18.75 6.68 6.08
N ASN A 173 18.69 7.42 4.96
CA ASN A 173 19.24 8.77 4.88
C ASN A 173 18.18 9.85 4.78
N HIS A 174 16.95 9.51 4.39
CA HIS A 174 15.90 10.49 4.15
C HIS A 174 14.50 9.92 4.41
N ALA A 175 13.54 10.84 4.50
CA ALA A 175 12.14 10.60 4.73
C ALA A 175 11.30 11.39 3.72
N ALA A 176 10.16 10.83 3.36
CA ALA A 176 9.21 11.40 2.43
C ALA A 176 7.79 11.31 3.01
N PHE A 177 6.98 12.33 2.73
CA PHE A 177 5.64 12.51 3.30
C PHE A 177 4.67 12.94 2.21
N VAL A 178 3.51 12.30 2.15
CA VAL A 178 2.41 12.67 1.24
C VAL A 178 1.29 13.29 2.05
N LEU A 179 0.81 14.45 1.61
CA LEU A 179 -0.35 15.12 2.19
C LEU A 179 -1.66 14.64 1.54
N ASN A 180 -2.80 14.86 2.21
CA ASN A 180 -4.13 14.65 1.64
C ASN A 180 -4.37 15.48 0.36
N THR A 181 -3.69 16.61 0.19
CA THR A 181 -3.72 17.39 -1.06
C THR A 181 -3.04 16.66 -2.22
N GLY A 182 -2.21 15.65 -1.93
CA GLY A 182 -1.32 14.97 -2.86
C GLY A 182 0.05 15.62 -2.99
N GLU A 183 0.32 16.72 -2.28
CA GLU A 183 1.65 17.33 -2.22
C GLU A 183 2.64 16.44 -1.49
N VAL A 184 3.89 16.48 -1.91
CA VAL A 184 4.97 15.65 -1.36
C VAL A 184 6.05 16.53 -0.74
N PHE A 185 6.39 16.19 0.50
CA PHE A 185 7.48 16.80 1.25
C PHE A 185 8.57 15.78 1.50
N THR A 186 9.82 16.20 1.48
CA THR A 186 10.99 15.36 1.75
C THR A 186 11.96 16.06 2.69
N CYS A 187 12.66 15.29 3.53
CA CYS A 187 13.77 15.76 4.34
C CYS A 187 14.82 14.65 4.52
N GLY A 188 16.04 15.02 4.88
CA GLY A 188 17.17 14.12 5.00
C GLY A 188 18.30 14.42 4.01
N GLY A 189 19.14 13.42 3.78
CA GLY A 189 20.28 13.51 2.88
C GLY A 189 19.84 13.77 1.45
N ASN A 190 20.47 14.76 0.80
CA ASN A 190 20.22 15.10 -0.60
C ASN A 190 21.50 15.20 -1.44
N SER A 191 22.64 14.71 -0.92
CA SER A 191 23.91 14.67 -1.66
C SER A 191 23.81 13.85 -2.94
N SER A 192 22.96 12.83 -2.94
CA SER A 192 22.66 11.97 -4.08
C SER A 192 21.33 12.32 -4.75
N PHE A 193 20.79 13.51 -4.48
CA PHE A 193 19.48 13.98 -4.95
C PHE A 193 18.27 13.13 -4.51
N SER A 194 18.41 12.32 -3.46
CA SER A 194 17.36 11.44 -2.95
C SER A 194 16.07 12.16 -2.57
N CYS A 195 16.14 13.41 -2.10
CA CYS A 195 14.97 14.22 -1.77
C CYS A 195 14.36 14.92 -3.01
N GLY A 196 14.99 14.84 -4.19
CA GLY A 196 14.42 15.40 -5.42
C GLY A 196 14.47 16.93 -5.54
N HIS A 197 15.31 17.59 -4.73
CA HIS A 197 15.54 19.04 -4.81
C HIS A 197 16.89 19.33 -5.49
N ARG A 198 16.85 19.74 -6.76
CA ARG A 198 18.06 20.04 -7.56
C ARG A 198 18.90 21.19 -7.02
N ASP A 199 18.26 22.16 -6.39
CA ASP A 199 18.89 23.40 -5.93
C ASP A 199 19.75 23.22 -4.67
N THR A 200 19.67 22.05 -4.03
CA THR A 200 20.29 21.81 -2.72
C THR A 200 21.13 20.54 -2.76
N SER A 201 22.46 20.64 -2.82
CA SER A 201 23.34 19.45 -2.69
C SER A 201 23.60 19.03 -1.23
N ARG A 202 22.95 19.71 -0.27
CA ARG A 202 23.13 19.54 1.17
C ARG A 202 21.93 18.83 1.81
N PRO A 203 22.09 18.28 3.02
CA PRO A 203 20.97 17.69 3.73
C PRO A 203 19.87 18.73 4.04
N ILE A 204 18.63 18.26 4.00
CA ILE A 204 17.42 19.06 4.20
C ILE A 204 16.87 18.72 5.57
N PHE A 205 17.08 19.61 6.53
CA PHE A 205 16.80 19.31 7.94
C PHE A 205 15.35 19.56 8.37
N ARG A 206 14.53 20.14 7.50
CA ARG A 206 13.09 20.35 7.73
C ARG A 206 12.33 19.93 6.47
N PRO A 207 11.15 19.29 6.58
CA PRO A 207 10.38 18.87 5.41
C PRO A 207 10.21 20.01 4.42
N ARG A 208 10.62 19.77 3.18
CA ARG A 208 10.56 20.74 2.08
C ARG A 208 9.66 20.21 0.97
N LEU A 209 8.81 21.07 0.42
CA LEU A 209 7.96 20.73 -0.72
C LEU A 209 8.84 20.39 -1.94
N VAL A 210 8.54 19.26 -2.60
CA VAL A 210 9.20 18.87 -3.85
C VAL A 210 8.59 19.66 -5.01
N ASP A 211 9.16 20.83 -5.32
CA ASP A 211 8.63 21.77 -6.32
C ASP A 211 8.38 21.14 -7.69
N ALA A 212 9.23 20.19 -8.11
CA ALA A 212 9.09 19.46 -9.37
C ALA A 212 7.82 18.58 -9.45
N MET A 213 7.22 18.23 -8.32
CA MET A 213 5.97 17.46 -8.24
C MET A 213 4.74 18.35 -8.06
N LYS A 214 4.90 19.68 -8.09
CA LYS A 214 3.77 20.61 -7.95
C LYS A 214 2.77 20.42 -9.10
N GLY A 215 1.49 20.23 -8.76
CA GLY A 215 0.44 19.94 -9.73
C GLY A 215 0.29 18.46 -10.10
N VAL A 216 1.14 17.57 -9.58
CA VAL A 216 1.02 16.12 -9.73
C VAL A 216 0.62 15.53 -8.38
N PRO A 217 -0.68 15.31 -8.12
CA PRO A 217 -1.11 14.82 -6.82
C PRO A 217 -0.68 13.36 -6.62
N CYS A 218 0.10 13.11 -5.58
CA CYS A 218 0.58 11.80 -5.18
C CYS A 218 -0.38 11.09 -4.23
N LYS A 219 -0.32 9.76 -4.24
CA LYS A 219 -0.98 8.88 -3.26
C LYS A 219 0.02 8.09 -2.42
N GLN A 220 1.23 7.87 -2.93
CA GLN A 220 2.24 7.08 -2.25
C GLN A 220 3.64 7.55 -2.63
N VAL A 221 4.58 7.46 -1.69
CA VAL A 221 6.02 7.54 -1.91
C VAL A 221 6.71 6.33 -1.29
N ALA A 222 7.83 5.92 -1.89
CA ALA A 222 8.71 4.87 -1.36
C ALA A 222 10.17 5.34 -1.47
N THR A 223 10.90 5.33 -0.35
CA THR A 223 12.29 5.78 -0.27
C THR A 223 13.25 4.58 -0.28
N GLY A 224 14.14 4.53 -1.26
CA GLY A 224 15.29 3.63 -1.26
C GLY A 224 16.48 4.21 -0.48
N LEU A 225 17.68 3.63 -0.62
CA LEU A 225 18.86 4.13 0.11
C LEU A 225 19.21 5.56 -0.30
N ASN A 226 19.28 5.80 -1.61
CA ASN A 226 19.66 7.08 -2.22
C ASN A 226 18.72 7.48 -3.38
N SER A 227 17.51 6.94 -3.40
CA SER A 227 16.49 7.24 -4.40
C SER A 227 15.11 7.39 -3.77
N THR A 228 14.21 8.11 -4.43
CA THR A 228 12.79 8.20 -4.05
C THR A 228 11.93 7.86 -5.26
N VAL A 229 10.88 7.09 -5.01
CA VAL A 229 9.83 6.75 -5.98
C VAL A 229 8.54 7.43 -5.55
N PHE A 230 7.89 8.12 -6.49
CA PHE A 230 6.63 8.84 -6.28
C PHE A 230 5.56 8.20 -7.16
N LEU A 231 4.42 7.88 -6.55
CA LEU A 231 3.26 7.33 -7.24
C LEU A 231 2.12 8.34 -7.22
N SER A 232 1.79 8.86 -8.40
CA SER A 232 0.67 9.77 -8.59
C SER A 232 -0.69 9.07 -8.42
N ARG A 233 -1.74 9.84 -8.13
CA ARG A 233 -3.13 9.34 -8.10
C ARG A 233 -3.60 8.79 -9.45
N GLN A 234 -2.99 9.26 -10.54
CA GLN A 234 -3.25 8.77 -11.91
C GLN A 234 -2.48 7.49 -12.24
N GLY A 235 -1.74 6.91 -11.30
CA GLY A 235 -0.98 5.68 -11.53
C GLY A 235 0.34 5.86 -12.29
N LYS A 236 0.79 7.11 -12.50
CA LYS A 236 2.11 7.41 -13.06
C LYS A 236 3.19 7.37 -11.99
N VAL A 237 4.34 6.79 -12.32
CA VAL A 237 5.50 6.65 -11.45
C VAL A 237 6.60 7.64 -11.84
N TYR A 238 7.14 8.34 -10.84
CA TYR A 238 8.27 9.24 -10.98
C TYR A 238 9.40 8.78 -10.07
N THR A 239 10.64 8.98 -10.47
CA THR A 239 11.82 8.58 -9.70
C THR A 239 12.86 9.70 -9.67
N CYS A 240 13.59 9.83 -8.57
CA CYS A 240 14.76 10.71 -8.45
C CYS A 240 15.83 10.11 -7.55
N GLY A 241 17.03 10.68 -7.61
CA GLY A 241 18.18 10.31 -6.80
C GLY A 241 19.31 9.64 -7.59
N ALA A 242 20.06 8.78 -6.91
CA ALA A 242 21.14 8.00 -7.51
C ALA A 242 20.62 6.87 -8.39
N ASN A 243 21.30 6.61 -9.51
CA ASN A 243 20.89 5.61 -10.50
C ASN A 243 22.01 4.61 -10.89
N THR A 244 23.00 4.40 -10.03
CA THR A 244 24.17 3.56 -10.34
C THR A 244 23.83 2.14 -10.82
N TYR A 245 22.70 1.58 -10.37
CA TYR A 245 22.24 0.23 -10.72
C TYR A 245 21.02 0.22 -11.65
N GLY A 246 20.59 1.39 -12.16
CA GLY A 246 19.36 1.50 -12.95
C GLY A 246 18.08 1.56 -12.10
N GLN A 247 18.19 1.81 -10.80
CA GLN A 247 17.05 1.82 -9.85
C GLN A 247 16.03 2.94 -10.08
N LEU A 248 16.28 3.85 -11.02
CA LEU A 248 15.32 4.86 -11.44
C LEU A 248 14.46 4.42 -12.63
N GLY A 249 14.84 3.35 -13.36
CA GLY A 249 14.00 2.74 -14.39
C GLY A 249 13.96 3.49 -15.74
N HIS A 250 14.96 4.33 -16.04
CA HIS A 250 14.98 5.15 -17.27
C HIS A 250 15.76 4.54 -18.45
N GLY A 251 16.27 3.31 -18.32
CA GLY A 251 17.11 2.66 -19.33
C GLY A 251 18.56 3.13 -19.36
N ASP A 252 18.96 3.90 -18.37
CA ASP A 252 20.32 4.38 -18.15
C ASP A 252 20.72 4.25 -16.68
N THR A 253 21.96 4.63 -16.36
CA THR A 253 22.52 4.69 -15.00
C THR A 253 22.82 6.12 -14.56
N ILE A 254 22.10 7.10 -15.11
CA ILE A 254 22.32 8.53 -14.88
C ILE A 254 21.41 9.02 -13.74
N ASP A 255 22.00 9.70 -12.76
CA ASP A 255 21.27 10.28 -11.63
C ASP A 255 20.21 11.30 -12.07
N ARG A 256 19.14 11.44 -11.29
CA ARG A 256 18.07 12.39 -11.57
C ARG A 256 17.92 13.36 -10.40
N PRO A 257 18.29 14.64 -10.57
CA PRO A 257 18.25 15.61 -9.48
C PRO A 257 16.83 16.05 -9.09
N THR A 258 15.86 15.80 -9.96
CA THR A 258 14.44 16.03 -9.74
C THR A 258 13.63 14.81 -10.21
N PRO A 259 12.44 14.57 -9.63
CA PRO A 259 11.53 13.53 -10.07
C PRO A 259 11.30 13.56 -11.58
N SER A 260 11.51 12.41 -12.22
CA SER A 260 11.33 12.21 -13.66
C SER A 260 10.40 11.04 -13.91
N ILE A 261 9.52 11.14 -14.90
CA ILE A 261 8.54 10.09 -15.19
C ILE A 261 9.22 8.83 -15.76
N VAL A 262 8.82 7.66 -15.28
CA VAL A 262 9.24 6.36 -15.82
C VAL A 262 8.35 6.00 -17.01
N GLN A 263 8.77 6.38 -18.21
CA GLN A 263 7.95 6.28 -19.43
C GLN A 263 7.43 4.87 -19.73
N LEU A 264 8.24 3.84 -19.49
CA LEU A 264 7.82 2.46 -19.76
C LEU A 264 6.58 2.07 -18.96
N LEU A 265 6.52 2.45 -17.67
CA LEU A 265 5.39 2.14 -16.80
C LEU A 265 4.09 2.83 -17.24
N GLU A 266 4.18 4.02 -17.85
CA GLU A 266 3.01 4.73 -18.39
C GLU A 266 2.32 3.94 -19.50
N THR A 267 3.07 3.13 -20.26
CA THR A 267 2.54 2.31 -21.36
C THR A 267 2.01 0.94 -20.92
N THR A 268 2.33 0.50 -19.69
CA THR A 268 2.06 -0.87 -19.22
C THR A 268 0.77 -1.03 -18.41
N GLY A 269 0.13 0.07 -18.00
CA GLY A 269 -1.06 0.08 -17.14
C GLY A 269 -0.92 1.05 -15.96
N SER A 270 -2.00 1.28 -15.23
CA SER A 270 -1.99 2.19 -14.08
C SER A 270 -1.34 1.50 -12.87
N VAL A 271 -0.29 2.11 -12.32
CA VAL A 271 0.38 1.58 -11.12
C VAL A 271 -0.47 1.83 -9.88
N VAL A 272 -0.76 0.76 -9.14
CA VAL A 272 -1.55 0.81 -7.91
C VAL A 272 -0.69 0.93 -6.65
N GLN A 273 0.52 0.37 -6.65
CA GLN A 273 1.43 0.41 -5.53
C GLN A 273 2.90 0.39 -5.99
N VAL A 274 3.78 1.05 -5.24
CA VAL A 274 5.23 0.96 -5.35
C VAL A 274 5.87 0.53 -4.03
N ALA A 275 7.03 -0.12 -4.09
CA ALA A 275 7.92 -0.38 -2.95
C ALA A 275 9.38 -0.22 -3.40
N ALA A 276 10.24 0.26 -2.52
CA ALA A 276 11.65 0.50 -2.81
C ALA A 276 12.53 -0.18 -1.76
N GLY A 277 13.48 -0.99 -2.20
CA GLY A 277 14.58 -1.47 -1.38
C GLY A 277 15.80 -0.53 -1.49
N PRO A 278 16.98 -0.93 -0.99
CA PRO A 278 18.17 -0.07 -1.00
C PRO A 278 18.58 0.40 -2.40
N GLY A 279 18.45 -0.49 -3.39
CA GLY A 279 18.88 -0.23 -4.77
C GLY A 279 17.96 -0.82 -5.83
N TYR A 280 16.73 -1.18 -5.50
CA TYR A 280 15.76 -1.73 -6.45
C TYR A 280 14.35 -1.25 -6.13
N VAL A 281 13.46 -1.33 -7.12
CA VAL A 281 12.08 -0.89 -7.03
C VAL A 281 11.16 -1.99 -7.53
N LEU A 282 10.03 -2.15 -6.83
CA LEU A 282 8.91 -2.98 -7.24
C LEU A 282 7.72 -2.07 -7.51
N SER A 283 6.96 -2.36 -8.56
CA SER A 283 5.71 -1.68 -8.88
C SER A 283 4.66 -2.70 -9.29
N VAL A 284 3.43 -2.48 -8.84
CA VAL A 284 2.28 -3.35 -9.13
C VAL A 284 1.27 -2.53 -9.92
N THR A 285 0.86 -3.03 -11.07
CA THR A 285 -0.21 -2.44 -11.89
C THR A 285 -1.59 -2.93 -11.45
N ASP A 286 -2.63 -2.21 -11.85
CA ASP A 286 -4.04 -2.53 -11.57
C ASP A 286 -4.49 -3.92 -12.03
N ASN A 287 -3.86 -4.47 -13.08
CA ASN A 287 -4.06 -5.83 -13.57
C ASN A 287 -3.23 -6.89 -12.83
N GLY A 288 -2.55 -6.52 -11.74
CA GLY A 288 -1.79 -7.42 -10.87
C GLY A 288 -0.43 -7.86 -11.40
N VAL A 289 0.08 -7.21 -12.45
CA VAL A 289 1.44 -7.45 -12.95
C VAL A 289 2.45 -6.71 -12.08
N VAL A 290 3.54 -7.41 -11.74
CA VAL A 290 4.66 -6.83 -10.99
C VAL A 290 5.81 -6.53 -11.95
N TYR A 291 6.27 -5.28 -11.94
CA TYR A 291 7.51 -4.86 -12.59
C TYR A 291 8.58 -4.57 -11.55
N SER A 292 9.81 -5.00 -11.83
CA SER A 292 10.99 -4.75 -11.01
C SER A 292 12.10 -4.13 -11.85
N PHE A 293 12.91 -3.29 -11.21
CA PHE A 293 14.10 -2.66 -11.82
C PHE A 293 15.10 -2.21 -10.74
N GLY A 294 16.35 -2.01 -11.12
CA GLY A 294 17.48 -1.65 -10.27
C GLY A 294 18.47 -2.79 -10.08
N SER A 295 19.02 -2.89 -8.88
CA SER A 295 20.04 -3.87 -8.53
C SER A 295 19.49 -5.30 -8.52
N GLY A 296 20.15 -6.19 -9.26
CA GLY A 296 19.88 -7.62 -9.29
C GLY A 296 20.47 -8.38 -8.09
N SER A 297 21.20 -7.70 -7.20
CA SER A 297 21.79 -8.32 -6.01
C SER A 297 20.74 -9.09 -5.20
N ASN A 298 21.17 -10.22 -4.63
CA ASN A 298 20.35 -11.08 -3.78
C ASN A 298 19.03 -11.56 -4.44
N PHE A 299 18.94 -11.52 -5.79
CA PHE A 299 17.78 -11.94 -6.57
C PHE A 299 16.50 -11.16 -6.26
N CYS A 300 16.62 -9.96 -5.69
CA CYS A 300 15.49 -9.14 -5.23
C CYS A 300 14.55 -8.71 -6.39
N LEU A 301 15.03 -8.72 -7.63
CA LEU A 301 14.21 -8.44 -8.82
C LEU A 301 13.25 -9.59 -9.19
N GLY A 302 13.47 -10.81 -8.69
CA GLY A 302 12.56 -11.94 -8.93
C GLY A 302 12.61 -12.55 -10.35
N HIS A 303 13.63 -12.22 -11.14
CA HIS A 303 13.80 -12.77 -12.50
C HIS A 303 14.51 -14.13 -12.55
N GLY A 304 15.01 -14.62 -11.40
CA GLY A 304 15.79 -15.86 -11.31
C GLY A 304 17.28 -15.68 -11.63
N GLU A 305 17.73 -14.43 -11.77
CA GLU A 305 19.09 -14.02 -12.09
C GLU A 305 19.46 -12.77 -11.29
N GLN A 306 20.77 -12.46 -11.22
CA GLN A 306 21.31 -11.31 -10.46
C GLN A 306 21.75 -10.15 -11.35
N HIS A 307 21.23 -10.08 -12.58
CA HIS A 307 21.51 -8.96 -13.48
C HIS A 307 20.75 -7.71 -13.04
N ASN A 308 21.41 -6.56 -13.13
CA ASN A 308 20.75 -5.27 -12.92
C ASN A 308 19.81 -4.98 -14.09
N GLU A 309 18.70 -4.32 -13.81
CA GLU A 309 17.69 -3.95 -14.78
C GLU A 309 17.51 -2.44 -14.77
N SER A 310 17.93 -1.75 -15.82
CA SER A 310 17.76 -0.29 -15.94
C SER A 310 16.38 0.13 -16.44
N LEU A 311 15.59 -0.81 -16.95
CA LEU A 311 14.20 -0.63 -17.35
C LEU A 311 13.29 -1.52 -16.51
N PRO A 312 12.06 -1.07 -16.21
CA PRO A 312 11.05 -1.92 -15.58
C PRO A 312 10.83 -3.21 -16.38
N ARG A 313 11.07 -4.36 -15.76
CA ARG A 313 10.87 -5.68 -16.36
C ARG A 313 9.79 -6.44 -15.60
N ALA A 314 8.84 -7.02 -16.33
CA ALA A 314 7.77 -7.81 -15.72
C ALA A 314 8.30 -9.12 -15.12
N ILE A 315 7.86 -9.46 -13.90
CA ILE A 315 8.15 -10.74 -13.26
C ILE A 315 7.28 -11.83 -13.88
N GLN A 316 7.82 -12.50 -14.89
CA GLN A 316 7.13 -13.50 -15.71
C GLN A 316 6.57 -14.69 -14.94
N THR A 317 7.16 -15.04 -13.79
CA THR A 317 6.71 -16.18 -12.98
C THR A 317 5.29 -15.99 -12.43
N PHE A 318 4.90 -14.77 -12.04
CA PHE A 318 3.52 -14.51 -11.60
C PHE A 318 2.54 -14.62 -12.77
N GLN A 319 2.87 -14.04 -13.92
CA GLN A 319 2.03 -14.09 -15.12
C GLN A 319 1.81 -15.53 -15.60
N ARG A 320 2.87 -16.33 -15.72
CA ARG A 320 2.78 -17.74 -16.13
C ARG A 320 1.91 -18.59 -15.20
N LYS A 321 1.89 -18.27 -13.91
CA LYS A 321 1.08 -18.97 -12.91
C LYS A 321 -0.32 -18.37 -12.74
N GLY A 322 -0.66 -17.30 -13.46
CA GLY A 322 -1.94 -16.60 -13.30
C GLY A 322 -2.12 -15.98 -11.91
N ILE A 323 -1.02 -15.58 -11.26
CA ILE A 323 -1.03 -14.97 -9.94
C ILE A 323 -1.28 -13.47 -10.09
N HIS A 324 -2.36 -12.99 -9.49
CA HIS A 324 -2.72 -11.58 -9.48
C HIS A 324 -2.18 -10.93 -8.21
N VAL A 325 -1.07 -10.20 -8.31
CA VAL A 325 -0.43 -9.56 -7.16
C VAL A 325 -1.18 -8.29 -6.77
N VAL A 326 -1.43 -8.10 -5.48
CA VAL A 326 -2.15 -6.93 -4.94
C VAL A 326 -1.26 -6.04 -4.10
N ARG A 327 -0.26 -6.62 -3.43
CA ARG A 327 0.72 -5.86 -2.65
C ARG A 327 2.14 -6.37 -2.85
N VAL A 328 3.10 -5.45 -2.73
CA VAL A 328 4.53 -5.74 -2.63
C VAL A 328 5.15 -5.02 -1.45
N SER A 329 6.19 -5.63 -0.88
CA SER A 329 7.11 -5.00 0.07
C SER A 329 8.54 -5.31 -0.33
N ALA A 330 9.43 -4.35 -0.12
CA ALA A 330 10.84 -4.44 -0.45
C ALA A 330 11.65 -4.23 0.83
N GLY A 331 12.41 -5.25 1.22
CA GLY A 331 13.41 -5.17 2.28
C GLY A 331 14.82 -5.01 1.71
N ASP A 332 15.82 -5.02 2.58
CA ASP A 332 17.21 -4.80 2.19
C ASP A 332 17.74 -5.89 1.22
N GLU A 333 17.41 -7.14 1.51
CA GLU A 333 17.91 -8.32 0.77
C GLU A 333 16.79 -9.30 0.38
N HIS A 334 15.54 -8.85 0.46
CA HIS A 334 14.38 -9.68 0.17
C HIS A 334 13.20 -8.87 -0.37
N ALA A 335 12.37 -9.51 -1.17
CA ALA A 335 11.13 -8.94 -1.70
C ALA A 335 9.95 -9.86 -1.40
N VAL A 336 8.82 -9.27 -1.03
CA VAL A 336 7.58 -9.96 -0.70
C VAL A 336 6.46 -9.50 -1.62
N ALA A 337 5.65 -10.43 -2.10
CA ALA A 337 4.44 -10.14 -2.85
C ALA A 337 3.24 -10.86 -2.22
N LEU A 338 2.15 -10.14 -1.97
CA LEU A 338 0.86 -10.70 -1.57
C LEU A 338 -0.03 -10.78 -2.80
N ASP A 339 -0.60 -11.94 -3.07
CA ASP A 339 -1.57 -12.12 -4.12
C ASP A 339 -3.01 -11.90 -3.65
N SER A 340 -3.90 -11.77 -4.62
CA SER A 340 -5.33 -11.56 -4.41
C SER A 340 -6.04 -12.75 -3.75
N ASN A 341 -5.39 -13.91 -3.68
CA ASN A 341 -5.90 -15.10 -3.01
C ASN A 341 -5.40 -15.18 -1.56
N GLY A 342 -4.52 -14.27 -1.13
CA GLY A 342 -3.92 -14.23 0.20
C GLY A 342 -2.72 -15.16 0.37
N PHE A 343 -2.03 -15.52 -0.71
CA PHE A 343 -0.72 -16.18 -0.65
C PHE A 343 0.39 -15.15 -0.68
N VAL A 344 1.46 -15.45 0.05
CA VAL A 344 2.65 -14.60 0.13
C VAL A 344 3.79 -15.28 -0.62
N SER A 345 4.32 -14.62 -1.63
CA SER A 345 5.52 -15.05 -2.35
C SER A 345 6.73 -14.28 -1.84
N LEU A 346 7.82 -14.99 -1.56
CA LEU A 346 9.07 -14.42 -1.07
C LEU A 346 10.21 -14.69 -2.06
N CYS A 347 10.95 -13.63 -2.38
CA CYS A 347 12.26 -13.69 -3.01
C CYS A 347 13.30 -13.40 -1.93
N ILE A 348 14.08 -14.42 -1.55
CA ILE A 348 15.21 -14.32 -0.63
C ILE A 348 16.43 -15.00 -1.24
N GLN A 349 17.61 -14.54 -0.88
CA GLN A 349 18.85 -15.29 -1.05
C GLN A 349 18.82 -16.53 -0.14
N ASP A 350 18.75 -17.72 -0.71
CA ASP A 350 18.99 -18.97 0.02
C ASP A 350 20.47 -19.35 -0.14
N LEU A 351 21.25 -19.31 0.95
CA LEU A 351 22.68 -19.66 0.92
C LEU A 351 22.94 -21.13 0.58
N THR A 352 21.89 -21.96 0.46
CA THR A 352 21.99 -23.41 0.25
C THR A 352 21.41 -23.93 -1.07
N GLN A 353 20.66 -23.11 -1.83
CA GLN A 353 20.05 -23.47 -3.12
C GLN A 353 19.88 -22.23 -4.00
N PRO A 354 19.90 -22.34 -5.35
CA PRO A 354 19.49 -21.24 -6.22
C PRO A 354 18.05 -20.80 -5.88
N CYS A 355 17.84 -19.50 -5.75
CA CYS A 355 16.63 -18.90 -5.19
C CYS A 355 15.34 -19.44 -5.81
N MET A 356 14.51 -20.11 -5.00
CA MET A 356 13.14 -20.45 -5.36
C MET A 356 12.18 -19.38 -4.84
N LEU A 357 11.26 -18.93 -5.69
CA LEU A 357 10.06 -18.21 -5.27
C LEU A 357 9.27 -19.14 -4.33
N LYS A 358 9.44 -18.96 -3.02
CA LYS A 358 8.72 -19.75 -2.02
C LYS A 358 7.37 -19.07 -1.76
N ILE A 359 6.30 -19.80 -2.05
CA ILE A 359 4.94 -19.36 -1.77
C ILE A 359 4.58 -19.90 -0.39
N PHE A 360 4.41 -18.99 0.57
CA PHE A 360 3.95 -19.27 1.92
C PHE A 360 2.46 -18.93 2.05
N LEU A 361 1.78 -19.68 2.91
CA LEU A 361 0.42 -19.37 3.34
C LEU A 361 0.49 -18.24 4.37
N ALA A 362 -0.21 -17.12 4.13
CA ALA A 362 -0.53 -16.17 5.18
C ALA A 362 -1.68 -16.72 6.04
N SER A 363 -1.44 -17.85 6.73
CA SER A 363 -2.40 -18.41 7.69
C SER A 363 -2.38 -17.67 9.03
N ASP A 364 -1.33 -16.89 9.30
CA ASP A 364 -1.21 -16.11 10.53
C ASP A 364 -1.11 -14.60 10.24
N TRP A 365 -2.10 -13.88 10.76
CA TRP A 365 -2.36 -12.44 10.59
C TRP A 365 -1.24 -11.51 11.09
N ASN A 366 -0.13 -12.05 11.60
CA ASN A 366 1.01 -11.30 12.12
C ASN A 366 2.15 -11.09 11.09
N PHE A 367 2.09 -11.71 9.91
CA PHE A 367 3.20 -11.62 8.95
C PHE A 367 3.28 -10.25 8.23
N LEU A 368 2.15 -9.55 8.06
CA LEU A 368 2.11 -8.27 7.37
C LEU A 368 2.70 -7.11 8.18
N PHE A 369 2.77 -7.22 9.52
CA PHE A 369 3.43 -6.23 10.37
C PHE A 369 4.96 -6.40 10.44
N SER A 370 5.50 -7.54 10.00
CA SER A 370 6.91 -7.91 10.21
C SER A 370 7.83 -7.54 9.03
N CYS A 371 7.29 -7.11 7.89
CA CYS A 371 8.09 -6.73 6.71
C CYS A 371 8.76 -5.34 6.81
N GLY A 372 8.72 -4.70 7.99
CA GLY A 372 9.71 -3.74 8.45
C GLY A 372 10.27 -4.26 9.78
N LEU A 373 11.31 -5.10 9.70
CA LEU A 373 11.74 -5.97 10.80
C LEU A 373 11.92 -5.24 12.14
N GLY A 374 11.13 -5.67 13.13
CA GLY A 374 11.58 -5.86 14.51
C GLY A 374 10.80 -5.10 15.59
N ILE A 375 9.79 -5.74 16.19
CA ILE A 375 9.67 -5.82 17.65
C ILE A 375 9.11 -7.21 18.02
N HIS A 376 9.99 -8.11 18.47
CA HIS A 376 9.62 -9.13 19.45
C HIS A 376 9.54 -8.42 20.80
N MET A 377 8.38 -8.44 21.46
CA MET A 377 8.33 -8.37 22.92
C MET A 377 7.72 -9.67 23.41
N GLY A 378 8.42 -10.31 24.36
CA GLY A 378 8.04 -11.59 24.96
C GLY A 378 7.00 -11.46 26.05
#